data_AF-A0A3C1YTJ5-F1
#
_entry.id   AF-A0A3C1YTJ5-F1
#
_cell.length_a   1.000
_cell.length_b   1.000
_cell.length_c   1.000
_cell.angle_alpha   90.00
_cell.angle_beta   90.00
_cell.angle_gamma   90.00
#
_symmetry.space_group_name_H-M   'P 1'
#
loop_
_entity.id
_entity.type
_entity.pdbx_description
1 polymer ?
#
loop_
_entity_poly.entity_id
_entity_poly.type
_entity_poly.pdbx_seq_one_letter_code
_entity_poly.pdbx_strand_id
1 'polypeptide(L)'
;MRVETLGNNQVLVHNEDLVYFFSYDTEIAWKMFDSDRIHLSKYWDYSATTLKYLKKAFNITDSKAQIIKNERGLYIFEMTF
;
A
#
# COMPACT_ATOMS: atom_id res chain seq x y z
N MET A 1 6.34 15.62 -8.10
CA MET A 1 6.65 14.50 -7.18
C MET A 1 6.86 15.03 -5.77
N ARG A 2 6.13 14.52 -4.77
CA ARG A 2 6.24 14.89 -3.35
C ARG A 2 6.46 13.63 -2.51
N VAL A 3 7.38 13.68 -1.54
CA VAL A 3 7.68 12.57 -0.63
C VAL A 3 7.22 12.93 0.78
N GLU A 4 6.53 12.01 1.45
CA GLU A 4 6.08 12.13 2.84
C GLU A 4 6.61 10.96 3.66
N THR A 5 7.26 11.24 4.79
CA THR A 5 7.78 10.20 5.69
C THR A 5 6.75 9.85 6.75
N LEU A 6 6.34 8.57 6.79
CA LEU A 6 5.38 8.08 7.79
C LEU A 6 6.07 7.61 9.09
N GLY A 7 7.38 7.33 9.05
CA GLY A 7 8.23 6.88 10.15
C GLY A 7 8.78 5.46 9.93
N ASN A 8 9.82 5.04 10.65
CA ASN A 8 10.45 3.71 10.55
C ASN A 8 10.75 3.25 9.11
N ASN A 9 11.40 4.11 8.33
CA ASN A 9 11.75 3.87 6.92
C ASN A 9 10.54 3.66 6.00
N GLN A 10 9.35 4.09 6.42
CA GLN A 10 8.15 4.06 5.60
C GLN A 10 7.93 5.42 4.96
N VAL A 11 7.73 5.45 3.64
CA VAL A 11 7.53 6.67 2.88
C VAL A 11 6.37 6.55 1.90
N LEU A 12 5.63 7.64 1.76
CA LEU A 12 4.67 7.86 0.69
C LEU A 12 5.31 8.70 -0.40
N VAL A 13 5.15 8.29 -1.64
CA VAL A 13 5.61 9.02 -2.81
C VAL A 13 4.40 9.37 -3.65
N HIS A 14 4.11 10.66 -3.73
CA HIS A 14 3.01 11.20 -4.52
C HIS A 14 3.56 11.65 -5.87
N ASN A 15 3.02 11.07 -6.94
CA ASN A 15 3.13 11.59 -8.29
C ASN A 15 1.86 12.37 -8.66
N GLU A 16 1.71 12.79 -9.93
CA GLU A 16 0.52 13.52 -10.40
C GLU A 16 -0.75 12.64 -10.34
N ASP A 17 -0.63 11.35 -10.63
CA ASP A 17 -1.78 10.43 -10.74
C ASP A 17 -1.84 9.37 -9.62
N LEU A 18 -0.71 9.14 -8.94
CA LEU A 18 -0.48 7.95 -8.12
C LEU A 18 0.11 8.30 -6.75
N VAL A 19 -0.25 7.49 -5.76
CA VAL A 19 0.41 7.45 -4.46
C VAL A 19 1.02 6.07 -4.29
N TYR A 20 2.33 6.05 -4.11
CA TYR A 20 3.08 4.85 -3.79
C TYR A 20 3.41 4.81 -2.30
N PHE A 21 3.40 3.61 -1.75
CA PHE A 21 3.82 3.31 -0.39
C PHE A 21 5.04 2.40 -0.44
N PHE A 22 6.14 2.90 0.11
CA PHE A 22 7.41 2.18 0.21
C PHE A 22 7.76 1.88 1.66
N SER A 23 8.34 0.69 1.86
CA SER A 23 9.03 0.28 3.07
C SER A 23 10.51 0.14 2.72
N TYR A 24 11.37 0.96 3.33
CA TYR A 24 12.75 1.16 2.92
C TYR A 24 12.82 1.60 1.45
N ASP A 25 13.49 0.82 0.61
CA ASP A 25 13.65 1.01 -0.84
C ASP A 25 12.67 0.15 -1.65
N THR A 26 11.78 -0.57 -0.97
CA THR A 26 10.89 -1.55 -1.60
C THR A 26 9.48 -1.00 -1.72
N GLU A 27 8.95 -0.98 -2.94
CA GLU A 27 7.56 -0.64 -3.20
C GLU A 27 6.65 -1.73 -2.64
N ILE A 28 5.74 -1.35 -1.74
CA ILE A 28 4.83 -2.28 -1.11
C ILE A 28 3.46 -2.24 -1.77
N ALA A 29 3.00 -1.04 -2.08
CA ALA A 29 1.67 -0.83 -2.62
C ALA A 29 1.54 0.52 -3.32
N TRP A 30 0.54 0.66 -4.17
CA TRP A 30 0.20 1.93 -4.79
C TRP A 30 -1.29 2.06 -5.05
N LYS A 31 -1.76 3.30 -5.23
CA LYS A 31 -3.15 3.65 -5.49
C LYS A 31 -3.20 4.85 -6.45
N MET A 32 -4.08 4.81 -7.46
CA MET A 32 -4.40 5.99 -8.27
C MET A 32 -5.32 6.93 -7.49
N PHE A 33 -5.17 8.24 -7.61
CA PHE A 33 -6.06 9.19 -6.91
C PHE A 33 -7.55 8.98 -7.26
N ASP A 34 -7.84 8.60 -8.50
CA ASP A 34 -9.20 8.38 -9.01
C ASP A 34 -9.73 6.96 -8.82
N SER A 35 -8.95 6.05 -8.23
CA SER A 35 -9.35 4.65 -8.02
C SER A 35 -9.40 4.34 -6.55
N ASP A 36 -10.45 3.66 -6.09
CA ASP A 36 -10.47 3.11 -4.72
C ASP A 36 -9.66 1.82 -4.55
N ARG A 37 -9.10 1.30 -5.64
CA ARG A 37 -8.32 0.06 -5.61
C ARG A 37 -6.88 0.32 -5.20
N ILE A 38 -6.41 -0.49 -4.27
CA ILE A 38 -5.04 -0.52 -3.79
C ILE A 38 -4.34 -1.72 -4.45
N HIS A 39 -3.29 -1.43 -5.19
CA HIS A 39 -2.43 -2.43 -5.79
C HIS A 39 -1.34 -2.80 -4.79
N LEU A 40 -1.26 -4.07 -4.44
CA LEU A 40 -0.25 -4.63 -3.56
C LEU A 40 0.82 -5.28 -4.43
N SER A 41 2.07 -4.88 -4.21
CA SER A 41 3.20 -5.44 -4.92
C SER A 41 3.50 -6.87 -4.42
N LYS A 42 4.32 -7.60 -5.17
CA LYS A 42 4.85 -8.92 -4.75
C LYS A 42 5.65 -8.89 -3.44
N TYR A 43 6.12 -7.72 -3.01
CA TYR A 43 6.93 -7.54 -1.80
C TYR A 43 6.08 -7.29 -0.56
N TRP A 44 4.75 -7.27 -0.70
CA TRP A 44 3.84 -7.21 0.42
C TRP A 44 4.04 -8.41 1.36
N ASP A 45 4.68 -8.15 2.50
CA ASP A 45 5.14 -9.15 3.47
C ASP A 45 4.11 -9.49 4.54
N TYR A 46 2.98 -8.79 4.54
CA TYR A 46 1.94 -8.87 5.56
C TYR A 46 2.44 -8.69 7.00
N SER A 47 3.56 -8.01 7.22
CA SER A 47 4.06 -7.77 8.57
C SER A 47 3.15 -6.77 9.29
N ALA A 48 3.11 -6.85 10.62
CA ALA A 48 2.27 -5.95 11.43
C ALA A 48 2.67 -4.48 11.26
N THR A 49 3.97 -4.23 11.09
CA THR A 49 4.51 -2.89 10.84
C THR A 49 4.06 -2.38 9.47
N THR A 50 4.32 -3.12 8.39
CA THR A 50 3.94 -2.72 7.04
C THR A 50 2.42 -2.50 6.95
N LEU A 51 1.62 -3.37 7.59
CA LEU A 51 0.15 -3.23 7.65
C LEU A 51 -0.30 -1.97 8.38
N LYS A 52 0.30 -1.63 9.52
CA LYS A 52 -0.02 -0.41 10.26
C LYS A 52 0.19 0.83 9.37
N TYR A 53 1.29 0.88 8.64
CA TYR A 53 1.62 2.02 7.79
C TYR A 53 0.83 2.03 6.48
N LEU A 54 0.53 0.88 5.88
CA LEU A 54 -0.39 0.76 4.76
C LEU A 54 -1.78 1.33 5.10
N LYS A 55 -2.30 0.98 6.29
CA LYS A 55 -3.57 1.50 6.79
C LYS A 55 -3.56 3.02 6.90
N LYS A 56 -2.47 3.57 7.45
CA LYS A 56 -2.28 5.02 7.56
C LYS A 56 -2.15 5.69 6.19
N ALA A 57 -1.42 5.07 5.27
CA ALA A 57 -1.15 5.57 3.93
C ALA A 57 -2.41 5.73 3.09
N PHE A 58 -3.27 4.72 3.08
CA PHE A 58 -4.47 4.70 2.23
C PHE A 58 -5.79 4.85 3.01
N ASN A 59 -5.70 5.22 4.29
CA ASN A 59 -6.84 5.41 5.19
C ASN A 59 -7.83 4.22 5.19
N ILE A 60 -7.29 3.00 5.25
CA ILE A 60 -8.08 1.75 5.29
C ILE A 60 -8.12 1.18 6.71
N THR A 61 -9.20 0.47 7.02
CA THR A 61 -9.40 -0.16 8.34
C THR A 61 -9.30 -1.69 8.29
N ASP A 62 -9.31 -2.28 7.09
CA ASP A 62 -9.35 -3.72 6.83
C ASP A 62 -8.22 -4.48 7.55
N SER A 63 -8.55 -5.62 8.14
CA SER A 63 -7.55 -6.51 8.77
C SER A 63 -6.72 -7.26 7.72
N LYS A 64 -5.58 -7.81 8.13
CA LYS A 64 -4.72 -8.65 7.28
C LYS A 64 -5.52 -9.74 6.55
N ALA A 65 -6.43 -10.42 7.26
CA ALA A 65 -7.24 -11.49 6.69
C ALA A 65 -8.20 -10.97 5.60
N GLN A 66 -8.77 -9.79 5.80
CA GLN A 66 -9.70 -9.17 4.84
C GLN A 66 -8.98 -8.70 3.58
N ILE A 67 -7.75 -8.18 3.74
CA ILE A 67 -6.87 -7.82 2.63
C ILE A 67 -6.55 -9.07 1.80
N ILE A 68 -6.06 -10.14 2.44
CA ILE A 68 -5.71 -11.42 1.78
C ILE A 68 -6.90 -11.99 1.00
N LYS A 69 -8.07 -12.01 1.63
CA LYS A 69 -9.30 -12.52 1.02
C LYS A 69 -9.91 -11.57 0.00
N ASN A 70 -9.40 -10.33 -0.08
CA ASN A 70 -9.97 -9.24 -0.85
C ASN A 70 -11.49 -9.10 -0.65
N GLU A 71 -11.97 -9.15 0.59
CA GLU A 71 -13.42 -9.27 0.89
C GLU A 71 -14.27 -8.16 0.27
N ARG A 72 -13.68 -6.99 0.06
CA ARG A 72 -14.34 -5.80 -0.49
C ARG A 72 -14.03 -5.55 -1.97
N GLY A 73 -13.21 -6.40 -2.61
CA GLY A 73 -12.74 -6.18 -3.98
C GLY A 73 -11.80 -4.98 -4.14
N LEU A 74 -11.25 -4.44 -3.04
CA LEU A 74 -10.41 -3.24 -3.01
C LEU A 74 -8.94 -3.51 -3.32
N TYR A 75 -8.47 -4.75 -3.21
CA TYR A 75 -7.05 -5.09 -3.32
C TYR A 75 -6.76 -5.83 -4.63
N ILE A 76 -5.76 -5.36 -5.37
CA ILE A 76 -5.23 -6.05 -6.55
C ILE A 76 -3.85 -6.57 -6.17
N PHE A 77 -3.65 -7.88 -6.24
CA PHE A 77 -2.36 -8.50 -5.95
C PHE A 77 -1.56 -8.63 -7.24
N GLU A 78 -0.47 -7.88 -7.36
CA GLU A 78 0.41 -7.99 -8.51
C GLU A 78 1.28 -9.24 -8.37
N MET A 79 0.86 -10.30 -9.05
CA MET A 79 1.67 -11.50 -9.21
C MET A 79 2.65 -11.30 -10.37
N THR A 80 3.91 -11.01 -10.06
CA THR A 80 4.98 -11.14 -11.07
C THR A 80 5.33 -12.63 -11.18
N PHE A 81 5.00 -13.24 -12.32
CA PHE A 81 5.41 -14.60 -12.69
C PHE A 81 6.94 -14.71 -12.85
#